data_AF-A0A1V2WC37-F1
#
_entry.id   AF-A0A1V2WC37-F1
#
_cell.length_a   1.000
_cell.length_b   1.000
_cell.length_c   1.000
_cell.angle_alpha   90.00
_cell.angle_beta   90.00
_cell.angle_gamma   90.00
#
_symmetry.space_group_name_H-M   'P 1'
#
loop_
_entity.id
_entity.type
_entity.pdbx_description
1 polymer ?
#
loop_
_entity_poly.entity_id
_entity_poly.type
_entity_poly.pdbx_seq_one_letter_code
_entity_poly.pdbx_strand_id
1 'polypeptide(L)'
;MRLTQVSALSFDLDDTLWPFGPSVVRAEATLRAWLLEHAPNTARVLPTQQALSALREEYERLYPDLASDYRAMRIGSIRLALERANEDVSLTDRAYDVFYAARNRVEFYEDALPALAWLSARFPLIAVTNGNADLRLTGGGEFFRTTLSARVFGFAKPEPEIFHAAADALGVRPAELLHVGDDFHLDIVGALNAGLQAAWVVREPRAGGEPAPPQAATPHLTLRDLAMLCRALGGPDTVS
;
A
#
# COMPACT_ATOMS: atom_id res chain seq x y z
N MET A 1 -16.04 10.34 -15.92
CA MET A 1 -15.58 11.70 -16.34
C MET A 1 -14.53 11.54 -17.44
N ARG A 2 -14.23 12.57 -18.25
CA ARG A 2 -13.09 12.49 -19.19
C ARG A 2 -11.85 13.05 -18.51
N LEU A 3 -10.69 12.43 -18.73
CA LEU A 3 -9.41 13.03 -18.34
C LEU A 3 -9.24 14.39 -19.00
N THR A 4 -8.64 15.30 -18.25
CA THR A 4 -8.13 16.58 -18.73
C THR A 4 -6.60 16.50 -18.85
N GLN A 5 -5.90 17.63 -18.86
CA GLN A 5 -4.44 17.64 -18.90
C GLN A 5 -3.86 16.90 -17.67
N VAL A 6 -3.00 15.91 -17.92
CA VAL A 6 -2.21 15.22 -16.89
C VAL A 6 -0.77 15.68 -17.03
N SER A 7 -0.17 16.15 -15.93
CA SER A 7 1.21 16.62 -15.89
C SER A 7 2.08 15.82 -14.92
N ALA A 8 1.47 15.03 -14.04
CA ALA A 8 2.14 14.18 -13.08
C ALA A 8 1.25 13.00 -12.66
N LEU A 9 1.87 11.98 -12.07
CA LEU A 9 1.17 10.79 -11.58
C LEU A 9 1.53 10.53 -10.12
N SER A 10 0.53 10.13 -9.34
CA SER A 10 0.74 9.55 -8.01
C SER A 10 0.21 8.14 -7.96
N PHE A 11 0.88 7.26 -7.23
CA PHE A 11 0.56 5.83 -7.17
C PHE A 11 0.35 5.37 -5.74
N ASP A 12 -0.74 4.67 -5.50
CA ASP A 12 -0.75 3.65 -4.46
C ASP A 12 0.23 2.51 -4.78
N LEU A 13 0.58 1.70 -3.78
CA LEU A 13 1.55 0.63 -3.87
C LEU A 13 0.93 -0.78 -3.77
N ASP A 14 0.26 -1.07 -2.67
CA ASP A 14 -0.23 -2.42 -2.36
C ASP A 14 -1.50 -2.73 -3.16
N ASP A 15 -1.60 -3.91 -3.78
CA ASP A 15 -2.67 -4.28 -4.73
C ASP A 15 -2.73 -3.41 -6.02
N THR A 16 -2.02 -2.27 -6.04
CA THR A 16 -1.77 -1.47 -7.24
C THR A 16 -0.55 -1.97 -8.03
N LEU A 17 0.62 -2.13 -7.41
CA LEU A 17 1.88 -2.53 -8.07
C LEU A 17 2.27 -3.99 -7.84
N TRP A 18 1.80 -4.59 -6.74
CA TRP A 18 2.00 -6.00 -6.37
C TRP A 18 0.83 -6.48 -5.51
N PRO A 19 0.56 -7.80 -5.43
CA PRO A 19 -0.49 -8.31 -4.57
C PRO A 19 -0.10 -8.21 -3.09
N PHE A 20 -0.94 -7.55 -2.28
CA PHE A 20 -0.74 -7.34 -0.84
C PHE A 20 -0.84 -8.65 -0.06
N GLY A 21 -1.91 -9.42 -0.29
CA GLY A 21 -2.25 -10.61 0.47
C GLY A 21 -1.11 -11.63 0.58
N PRO A 22 -0.58 -12.15 -0.55
CA PRO A 22 0.55 -13.07 -0.55
C PRO A 22 1.81 -12.49 0.14
N SER A 23 2.07 -11.20 -0.05
CA SER A 23 3.22 -10.52 0.55
C SER A 23 3.12 -10.47 2.09
N VAL A 24 1.94 -10.16 2.62
CA VAL A 24 1.68 -10.18 4.07
C VAL A 24 1.73 -11.60 4.65
N VAL A 25 1.13 -12.58 3.98
CA VAL A 25 1.14 -13.98 4.41
C VAL A 25 2.58 -14.48 4.59
N ARG A 26 3.48 -14.20 3.64
CA ARG A 26 4.90 -14.57 3.75
C ARG A 26 5.61 -13.84 4.89
N ALA A 27 5.33 -12.54 5.07
CA ALA A 27 5.93 -11.75 6.13
C ALA A 27 5.49 -12.23 7.53
N GLU A 28 4.21 -12.57 7.69
CA GLU A 28 3.66 -13.13 8.92
C GLU A 28 4.23 -14.51 9.23
N ALA A 29 4.40 -15.37 8.22
CA ALA A 29 5.07 -16.66 8.39
C ALA A 29 6.53 -16.50 8.86
N THR A 30 7.26 -15.53 8.27
CA THR A 30 8.65 -15.23 8.63
C THR A 30 8.77 -14.72 10.07
N LEU A 31 7.90 -13.77 10.45
CA LEU A 31 7.81 -13.26 11.82
C LEU A 31 7.52 -14.38 12.82
N ARG A 32 6.51 -15.21 12.53
CA ARG A 32 6.15 -16.32 13.41
C ARG A 32 7.31 -17.29 13.58
N ALA A 33 7.98 -17.68 12.50
CA ALA A 33 9.13 -18.58 12.58
C ALA A 33 10.23 -18.01 13.48
N TRP A 34 10.54 -16.72 13.32
CA TRP A 34 11.54 -16.04 14.15
C TRP A 34 11.15 -15.98 15.63
N LEU A 35 9.88 -15.68 15.94
CA LEU A 35 9.37 -15.68 17.31
C LEU A 35 9.44 -17.07 17.97
N LEU A 36 9.12 -18.14 17.23
CA LEU A 36 9.20 -19.50 17.76
C LEU A 36 10.63 -19.94 18.07
N GLU A 37 11.61 -19.43 17.32
CA GLU A 37 13.03 -19.70 17.55
C GLU A 37 13.60 -18.90 18.73
N HIS A 38 13.25 -17.61 18.85
CA HIS A 38 13.88 -16.69 19.80
C HIS A 38 13.07 -16.46 21.09
N ALA A 39 11.79 -16.82 21.09
CA ALA A 39 10.85 -16.69 22.20
C ALA A 39 9.90 -17.90 22.21
N PRO A 40 10.39 -19.12 22.50
CA PRO A 40 9.69 -20.37 22.21
C PRO A 40 8.35 -20.55 22.92
N ASN A 41 8.10 -19.90 24.07
CA ASN A 41 6.78 -19.93 24.71
C ASN A 41 5.70 -19.23 23.89
N THR A 42 6.07 -18.40 22.91
CA THR A 42 5.13 -17.84 21.92
C THR A 42 4.41 -18.93 21.13
N ALA A 43 4.94 -20.16 21.06
CA ALA A 43 4.24 -21.31 20.47
C ALA A 43 2.84 -21.55 21.08
N ARG A 44 2.65 -21.24 22.37
CA ARG A 44 1.35 -21.36 23.06
C ARG A 44 0.36 -20.27 22.65
N VAL A 45 0.87 -19.08 22.32
CA VAL A 45 0.07 -17.92 21.93
C VAL A 45 -0.20 -17.91 20.41
N LEU A 46 0.76 -18.43 19.63
CA LEU A 46 0.79 -18.44 18.17
C LEU A 46 0.85 -19.88 17.62
N PRO A 47 -0.09 -20.78 17.99
CA PRO A 47 -0.05 -22.18 17.58
C PRO A 47 -0.17 -22.36 16.07
N THR A 48 -0.77 -21.40 15.37
CA THR A 48 -0.95 -21.39 13.91
C THR A 48 -0.55 -20.05 13.31
N GLN A 49 -0.49 -19.97 11.99
CA GLN A 49 -0.30 -18.69 11.30
C GLN A 49 -1.49 -17.75 11.52
N GLN A 50 -2.72 -18.29 11.50
CA GLN A 50 -3.95 -17.52 11.74
C GLN A 50 -3.98 -16.89 13.14
N ALA A 51 -3.32 -17.50 14.13
CA ALA A 51 -3.23 -16.94 15.47
C ALA A 51 -2.49 -15.59 15.50
N LEU A 52 -1.50 -15.38 14.63
CA LEU A 52 -0.80 -14.11 14.54
C LEU A 52 -1.71 -13.01 13.97
N SER A 53 -2.46 -13.32 12.92
CA SER A 53 -3.43 -12.40 12.32
C SER A 53 -4.57 -12.08 13.31
N ALA A 54 -5.09 -13.09 14.01
CA ALA A 54 -6.11 -12.92 15.05
C ALA A 54 -5.63 -12.04 16.22
N LEU A 55 -4.37 -12.20 16.64
CA LEU A 55 -3.78 -11.35 17.68
C LEU A 55 -3.65 -9.90 17.23
N ARG A 56 -3.32 -9.66 15.95
CA ARG A 56 -3.31 -8.31 15.37
C ARG A 56 -4.70 -7.68 15.39
N GLU A 57 -5.72 -8.41 14.95
CA GLU A 57 -7.12 -7.94 14.98
C GLU A 57 -7.60 -7.67 16.40
N GLU A 58 -7.18 -8.49 17.37
CA GLU A 58 -7.44 -8.23 18.79
C GLU A 58 -6.77 -6.95 19.27
N TYR A 59 -5.50 -6.75 18.94
CA TYR A 59 -4.78 -5.52 19.27
C TYR A 59 -5.47 -4.30 18.66
N GLU A 60 -6.00 -4.41 17.44
CA GLU A 60 -6.70 -3.33 16.74
C GLU A 60 -7.99 -2.94 17.46
N ARG A 61 -8.74 -3.92 17.95
CA ARG A 61 -9.94 -3.67 18.78
C ARG A 61 -9.61 -3.00 20.12
N LEU A 62 -8.44 -3.29 20.69
CA LEU A 62 -8.00 -2.71 21.96
C LEU A 62 -7.48 -1.27 21.80
N TYR A 63 -6.93 -0.94 20.63
CA TYR A 63 -6.32 0.35 20.34
C TYR A 63 -6.82 0.92 19.01
N PRO A 64 -8.12 1.25 18.90
CA PRO A 64 -8.72 1.73 17.65
C PRO A 64 -8.06 3.02 17.14
N ASP A 65 -7.55 3.87 18.03
CA ASP A 65 -6.83 5.10 17.68
C ASP A 65 -5.53 4.85 16.90
N LEU A 66 -4.99 3.63 16.95
CA LEU A 66 -3.78 3.24 16.22
C LEU A 66 -4.08 2.50 14.91
N ALA A 67 -5.35 2.27 14.56
CA ALA A 67 -5.71 1.41 13.43
C ALA A 67 -5.11 1.85 12.08
N SER A 68 -4.87 3.15 11.91
CA SER A 68 -4.22 3.74 10.72
C SER A 68 -2.68 3.75 10.78
N ASP A 69 -2.06 3.50 11.94
CA ASP A 69 -0.60 3.35 12.08
C ASP A 69 -0.21 1.87 12.06
N TYR A 70 -0.04 1.32 10.85
CA TYR A 70 0.32 -0.09 10.67
C TYR A 70 1.65 -0.48 11.33
N ARG A 71 2.58 0.46 11.54
CA ARG A 71 3.82 0.18 12.26
C ARG A 71 3.54 0.01 13.74
N ALA A 72 2.85 0.97 14.35
CA ALA A 72 2.47 0.90 15.77
C ALA A 72 1.63 -0.36 16.04
N MET A 73 0.66 -0.66 15.17
CA MET A 73 -0.15 -1.86 15.23
C MET A 73 0.67 -3.16 15.19
N ARG A 74 1.67 -3.24 14.31
CA ARG A 74 2.51 -4.43 14.24
C ARG A 74 3.42 -4.57 15.45
N ILE A 75 4.05 -3.48 15.89
CA ILE A 75 4.91 -3.48 17.09
C ILE A 75 4.10 -3.87 18.33
N GLY A 76 2.93 -3.28 18.49
CA GLY A 76 2.04 -3.54 19.61
C GLY A 76 1.54 -4.99 19.66
N SER A 77 1.11 -5.55 18.52
CA SER A 77 0.69 -6.97 18.45
C SER A 77 1.84 -7.95 18.72
N ILE A 78 3.06 -7.66 18.26
CA ILE A 78 4.25 -8.47 18.59
C ILE A 78 4.53 -8.42 20.09
N ARG A 79 4.52 -7.22 20.69
CA ARG A 79 4.74 -7.04 22.12
C ARG A 79 3.70 -7.79 22.95
N LEU A 80 2.43 -7.70 22.56
CA LEU A 80 1.34 -8.43 23.21
C LEU A 80 1.55 -9.95 23.14
N ALA A 81 2.09 -10.47 22.03
CA ALA A 81 2.41 -11.90 21.90
C ALA A 81 3.46 -12.34 22.92
N LEU A 82 4.53 -11.54 23.06
CA LEU A 82 5.64 -11.80 23.99
C LEU A 82 5.16 -11.70 25.45
N GLU A 83 4.38 -10.68 25.79
CA GLU A 83 3.80 -10.50 27.12
C GLU A 83 2.91 -11.69 27.52
N ARG A 84 2.02 -12.14 26.63
CA ARG A 84 1.15 -13.30 26.88
C ARG A 84 1.90 -14.63 26.96
N ALA A 85 3.03 -14.72 26.29
CA ALA A 85 3.92 -15.87 26.34
C ALA A 85 4.84 -15.85 27.56
N ASN A 86 4.83 -14.76 28.35
CA ASN A 86 5.81 -14.52 29.43
C ASN A 86 7.26 -14.61 28.90
N GLU A 87 7.50 -13.99 27.74
CA GLU A 87 8.78 -13.90 27.05
C GLU A 87 9.38 -12.50 27.14
N ASP A 88 10.66 -12.35 26.77
CA ASP A 88 11.35 -11.06 26.78
C ASP A 88 10.76 -10.09 25.74
N VAL A 89 10.09 -9.04 26.22
CA VAL A 89 9.51 -7.98 25.40
C VAL A 89 10.57 -7.10 24.71
N SER A 90 11.84 -7.18 25.10
CA SER A 90 12.93 -6.48 24.40
C SER A 90 13.15 -7.00 22.97
N LEU A 91 12.63 -8.20 22.67
CA LEU A 91 12.68 -8.80 21.32
C LEU A 91 11.75 -8.13 20.32
N THR A 92 10.83 -7.25 20.75
CA THR A 92 9.80 -6.65 19.88
C THR A 92 10.39 -5.95 18.66
N ASP A 93 11.41 -5.09 18.83
CA ASP A 93 11.96 -4.31 17.72
C ASP A 93 12.64 -5.21 16.69
N ARG A 94 13.41 -6.22 17.15
CA ARG A 94 14.05 -7.20 16.25
C ARG A 94 13.02 -8.05 15.50
N ALA A 95 11.98 -8.50 16.18
CA ALA A 95 10.88 -9.22 15.54
C ALA A 95 10.18 -8.35 14.49
N TYR A 96 9.95 -7.06 14.80
CA TYR A 96 9.41 -6.10 13.84
C TYR A 96 10.33 -5.92 12.63
N ASP A 97 11.64 -5.79 12.82
CA ASP A 97 12.60 -5.65 11.72
C ASP A 97 12.58 -6.87 10.79
N VAL A 98 12.46 -8.08 11.34
CA VAL A 98 12.32 -9.32 10.58
C VAL A 98 11.03 -9.32 9.76
N PHE A 99 9.90 -8.97 10.37
CA PHE A 99 8.63 -8.81 9.66
C PHE A 99 8.75 -7.75 8.56
N TYR A 100 9.33 -6.60 8.88
CA TYR A 100 9.43 -5.44 7.99
C TYR A 100 10.28 -5.75 6.77
N ALA A 101 11.44 -6.40 6.94
CA ALA A 101 12.27 -6.85 5.84
C ALA A 101 11.52 -7.86 4.94
N ALA A 102 10.79 -8.81 5.54
CA ALA A 102 10.02 -9.79 4.77
C ALA A 102 8.81 -9.16 4.05
N ARG A 103 8.13 -8.20 4.68
CA ARG A 103 6.99 -7.46 4.13
C ARG A 103 7.37 -6.59 2.93
N ASN A 104 8.62 -6.15 2.86
CA ASN A 104 9.16 -5.41 1.73
C ASN A 104 9.72 -6.31 0.61
N ARG A 105 9.72 -7.64 0.77
CA ARG A 105 10.02 -8.57 -0.34
C ARG A 105 8.75 -8.87 -1.12
N VAL A 106 8.50 -8.03 -2.11
CA VAL A 106 7.32 -8.08 -2.96
C VAL A 106 7.62 -8.74 -4.31
N GLU A 107 6.55 -9.14 -4.98
CA GLU A 107 6.58 -9.63 -6.36
C GLU A 107 5.64 -8.72 -7.15
N PHE A 108 6.20 -7.93 -8.07
CA PHE A 108 5.42 -6.99 -8.87
C PHE A 108 4.48 -7.74 -9.80
N TYR A 109 3.32 -7.14 -10.12
CA TYR A 109 2.56 -7.56 -11.29
C TYR A 109 3.43 -7.43 -12.55
N GLU A 110 3.25 -8.35 -13.51
CA GLU A 110 4.10 -8.43 -14.71
C GLU A 110 4.14 -7.12 -15.50
N ASP A 111 3.04 -6.37 -15.51
CA ASP A 111 2.91 -5.09 -16.21
C ASP A 111 3.45 -3.89 -15.42
N ALA A 112 3.70 -4.03 -14.12
CA ALA A 112 3.94 -2.89 -13.24
C ALA A 112 5.28 -2.21 -13.52
N LEU A 113 6.38 -2.95 -13.53
CA LEU A 113 7.71 -2.38 -13.78
C LEU A 113 7.86 -1.82 -15.20
N PRO A 114 7.42 -2.52 -16.28
CA PRO A 114 7.42 -1.94 -17.62
C PRO A 114 6.60 -0.65 -17.72
N ALA A 115 5.39 -0.63 -17.14
CA ALA A 115 4.55 0.57 -17.13
C ALA A 115 5.21 1.73 -16.38
N LEU A 116 5.78 1.49 -15.19
CA LEU A 116 6.50 2.52 -14.44
C LEU A 116 7.70 3.07 -15.21
N ALA A 117 8.44 2.22 -15.92
CA ALA A 117 9.55 2.66 -16.77
C ALA A 117 9.05 3.58 -17.91
N TRP A 118 7.96 3.22 -18.58
CA TRP A 118 7.39 4.04 -19.64
C TRP A 118 6.82 5.37 -19.13
N LEU A 119 6.13 5.34 -17.99
CA LEU A 119 5.49 6.50 -17.37
C LEU A 119 6.52 7.48 -16.79
N SER A 120 7.51 6.99 -16.06
CA SER A 120 8.55 7.83 -15.43
C SER A 120 9.42 8.58 -16.45
N ALA A 121 9.57 8.03 -17.65
CA ALA A 121 10.26 8.70 -18.75
C ALA A 121 9.49 9.92 -19.31
N ARG A 122 8.22 10.11 -18.93
CA ARG A 122 7.30 11.12 -19.50
C ARG A 122 6.67 12.02 -18.45
N PHE A 123 6.43 11.49 -17.27
CA PHE A 123 5.77 12.16 -16.16
C PHE A 123 6.58 11.99 -14.89
N PRO A 124 6.65 13.01 -14.03
CA PRO A 124 7.14 12.80 -12.69
C PRO A 124 6.16 11.93 -11.90
N LEU A 125 6.70 10.90 -11.23
CA LEU A 125 5.91 9.98 -10.41
C LEU A 125 6.21 10.20 -8.92
N ILE A 126 5.18 10.04 -8.09
CA ILE A 126 5.30 9.98 -6.63
C ILE A 126 4.48 8.82 -6.07
N ALA A 127 5.00 8.12 -5.06
CA ALA A 127 4.24 7.09 -4.37
C ALA A 127 3.49 7.69 -3.17
N VAL A 128 2.25 7.26 -2.94
CA VAL A 128 1.38 7.70 -1.83
C VAL A 128 0.77 6.47 -1.18
N THR A 129 1.23 6.12 0.02
CA THR A 129 0.84 4.89 0.72
C THR A 129 0.43 5.15 2.17
N ASN A 130 -0.63 4.48 2.62
CA ASN A 130 -0.94 4.39 4.04
C ASN A 130 -0.08 3.32 4.73
N GLY A 131 0.41 2.34 3.95
CA GLY A 131 1.19 1.21 4.41
C GLY A 131 2.61 1.55 4.85
N ASN A 132 3.39 0.51 5.10
CA ASN A 132 4.80 0.62 5.51
C ASN A 132 5.78 0.11 4.44
N ALA A 133 5.32 -0.04 3.20
CA ALA A 133 6.17 -0.37 2.07
C ALA A 133 7.25 0.71 1.87
N ASP A 134 8.49 0.28 1.67
CA ASP A 134 9.65 1.13 1.40
C ASP A 134 10.21 0.75 0.04
N LEU A 135 10.06 1.67 -0.92
CA LEU A 135 10.46 1.45 -2.31
C LEU A 135 11.96 1.17 -2.49
N ARG A 136 12.79 1.52 -1.51
CA ARG A 136 14.22 1.18 -1.51
C ARG A 136 14.47 -0.29 -1.23
N LEU A 137 13.52 -0.96 -0.56
CA LEU A 137 13.58 -2.38 -0.18
C LEU A 137 12.76 -3.26 -1.13
N THR A 138 11.65 -2.76 -1.68
CA THR A 138 10.82 -3.50 -2.64
C THR A 138 11.43 -3.57 -4.03
N GLY A 139 12.23 -2.57 -4.41
CA GLY A 139 12.60 -2.30 -5.80
C GLY A 139 11.59 -1.36 -6.48
N GLY A 140 11.94 -0.82 -7.65
CA GLY A 140 11.10 0.11 -8.43
C GLY A 140 11.12 1.56 -7.92
N GLY A 141 11.84 1.84 -6.83
CA GLY A 141 11.99 3.20 -6.28
C GLY A 141 12.66 4.18 -7.25
N GLU A 142 13.44 3.68 -8.21
CA GLU A 142 14.10 4.48 -9.25
C GLU A 142 13.11 5.23 -10.17
N PHE A 143 11.85 4.79 -10.25
CA PHE A 143 10.83 5.42 -11.07
C PHE A 143 10.15 6.60 -10.37
N PHE A 144 10.30 6.72 -9.06
CA PHE A 144 9.60 7.71 -8.24
C PHE A 144 10.55 8.80 -7.75
N ARG A 145 10.10 10.06 -7.78
CA ARG A 145 10.88 11.17 -7.21
C ARG A 145 10.98 11.06 -5.69
N THR A 146 9.90 10.62 -5.05
CA THR A 146 9.82 10.42 -3.60
C THR A 146 8.61 9.54 -3.25
N THR A 147 8.48 9.20 -1.97
CA THR A 147 7.33 8.50 -1.38
C THR A 147 6.76 9.32 -0.25
N LEU A 148 5.45 9.55 -0.29
CA LEU A 148 4.66 10.06 0.82
C LEU A 148 4.03 8.89 1.55
N SER A 149 4.33 8.78 2.83
CA SER A 149 3.69 7.81 3.72
C SER A 149 2.98 8.55 4.85
N ALA A 150 1.85 7.97 5.30
CA ALA A 150 1.09 8.52 6.41
C ALA A 150 1.95 8.79 7.65
N ARG A 151 2.93 7.91 7.90
CA ARG A 151 3.88 8.04 9.01
C ARG A 151 4.74 9.31 8.95
N VAL A 152 5.19 9.71 7.75
CA VAL A 152 6.12 10.85 7.60
C VAL A 152 5.34 12.16 7.53
N PHE A 153 4.16 12.14 6.92
CA PHE A 153 3.41 13.37 6.65
C PHE A 153 2.32 13.68 7.70
N GLY A 154 1.86 12.67 8.46
CA GLY A 154 0.83 12.82 9.49
C GLY A 154 -0.62 12.71 8.99
N PHE A 155 -0.81 12.58 7.68
CA PHE A 155 -2.11 12.37 7.03
C PHE A 155 -2.04 11.14 6.14
N ALA A 156 -3.13 10.40 6.07
CA ALA A 156 -3.33 9.17 5.31
C ALA A 156 -4.40 9.40 4.22
N LYS A 157 -4.42 8.57 3.19
CA LYS A 157 -5.58 8.46 2.31
C LYS A 157 -6.78 7.99 3.15
N PRO A 158 -7.99 8.56 2.98
CA PRO A 158 -8.44 9.43 1.90
C PRO A 158 -8.37 10.94 2.21
N GLU A 159 -7.63 11.38 3.23
CA GLU A 159 -7.54 12.79 3.61
C GLU A 159 -6.95 13.64 2.47
N PRO A 160 -7.56 14.76 2.07
CA PRO A 160 -7.07 15.59 0.97
C PRO A 160 -5.62 16.05 1.10
N GLU A 161 -5.15 16.24 2.33
CA GLU A 161 -3.83 16.75 2.68
C GLU A 161 -2.69 15.90 2.09
N ILE A 162 -2.82 14.57 2.07
CA ILE A 162 -1.77 13.70 1.50
C ILE A 162 -1.70 13.82 -0.02
N PHE A 163 -2.84 14.06 -0.69
CA PHE A 163 -2.91 14.26 -2.14
C PHE A 163 -2.41 15.65 -2.54
N HIS A 164 -2.73 16.68 -1.75
CA HIS A 164 -2.19 18.04 -1.96
C HIS A 164 -0.68 18.07 -1.76
N ALA A 165 -0.17 17.38 -0.72
CA ALA A 165 1.25 17.21 -0.52
C ALA A 165 1.94 16.52 -1.71
N ALA A 166 1.27 15.55 -2.33
CA ALA A 166 1.77 14.89 -3.53
C ALA A 166 1.85 15.86 -4.72
N ALA A 167 0.82 16.68 -4.93
CA ALA A 167 0.81 17.71 -5.97
C ALA A 167 1.91 18.76 -5.75
N ASP A 168 2.04 19.24 -4.51
CA ASP A 168 3.05 20.22 -4.11
C ASP A 168 4.48 19.69 -4.28
N ALA A 169 4.73 18.45 -3.88
CA ALA A 169 6.03 17.80 -4.05
C ALA A 169 6.44 17.64 -5.53
N LEU A 170 5.46 17.58 -6.44
CA LEU A 170 5.69 17.50 -7.88
C LEU A 170 5.62 18.87 -8.58
N GLY A 171 5.19 19.92 -7.89
CA GLY A 171 5.06 21.27 -8.43
C GLY A 171 3.95 21.41 -9.46
N VAL A 172 2.85 20.66 -9.33
CA VAL A 172 1.70 20.68 -10.25
C VAL A 172 0.42 21.07 -9.52
N ARG A 173 -0.60 21.52 -10.24
CA ARG A 173 -1.93 21.76 -9.63
C ARG A 173 -2.61 20.42 -9.32
N PRO A 174 -3.47 20.34 -8.28
CA PRO A 174 -4.25 19.14 -7.98
C PRO A 174 -4.97 18.56 -9.22
N ALA A 175 -5.62 19.41 -10.02
CA ALA A 175 -6.33 18.99 -11.25
C ALA A 175 -5.42 18.38 -12.34
N GLU A 176 -4.10 18.60 -12.28
CA GLU A 176 -3.12 18.06 -13.25
C GLU A 176 -2.45 16.77 -12.75
N LEU A 177 -2.72 16.37 -11.50
CA LEU A 177 -2.21 15.15 -10.91
C LEU A 177 -3.25 14.03 -11.05
N LEU A 178 -2.84 12.93 -11.68
CA LEU A 178 -3.63 11.70 -11.77
C LEU A 178 -3.17 10.73 -10.68
N HIS A 179 -4.05 10.43 -9.72
CA HIS A 179 -3.83 9.38 -8.73
C HIS A 179 -4.27 8.01 -9.29
N VAL A 180 -3.43 6.99 -9.10
CA VAL A 180 -3.62 5.63 -9.57
C VAL A 180 -3.60 4.70 -8.36
N GLY A 181 -4.70 3.98 -8.11
CA GLY A 181 -4.81 3.07 -6.98
C GLY A 181 -5.94 2.06 -7.11
N ASP A 182 -5.96 1.06 -6.25
CA ASP A 182 -6.92 -0.04 -6.28
C ASP A 182 -8.09 0.14 -5.28
N ASP A 183 -7.88 0.84 -4.17
CA ASP A 183 -8.91 1.03 -3.16
C ASP A 183 -9.82 2.17 -3.55
N PHE A 184 -11.08 1.83 -3.86
CA PHE A 184 -12.03 2.81 -4.35
C PHE A 184 -12.27 3.97 -3.36
N HIS A 185 -12.29 3.71 -2.06
CA HIS A 185 -12.56 4.75 -1.08
C HIS A 185 -11.29 5.55 -0.75
N LEU A 186 -10.20 4.86 -0.45
CA LEU A 186 -8.93 5.50 -0.06
C LEU A 186 -8.33 6.26 -1.24
N ASP A 187 -8.24 5.65 -2.41
CA ASP A 187 -7.54 6.21 -3.56
C ASP A 187 -8.46 7.06 -4.42
N ILE A 188 -9.63 6.53 -4.80
CA ILE A 188 -10.46 7.17 -5.83
C ILE A 188 -11.32 8.29 -5.23
N VAL A 189 -12.11 7.99 -4.20
CA VAL A 189 -12.91 9.01 -3.51
C VAL A 189 -11.99 10.05 -2.87
N GLY A 190 -10.89 9.62 -2.23
CA GLY A 190 -9.88 10.51 -1.67
C GLY A 190 -9.30 11.50 -2.70
N ALA A 191 -8.79 11.00 -3.82
CA ALA A 191 -8.23 11.85 -4.87
C ALA A 191 -9.27 12.80 -5.47
N LEU A 192 -10.48 12.32 -5.76
CA LEU A 192 -11.55 13.16 -6.31
C LEU A 192 -11.97 14.27 -5.35
N ASN A 193 -12.11 13.97 -4.06
CA ASN A 193 -12.43 14.97 -3.03
C ASN A 193 -11.31 16.00 -2.86
N ALA A 194 -10.06 15.61 -3.11
CA ALA A 194 -8.91 16.50 -3.12
C ALA A 194 -8.78 17.34 -4.41
N GLY A 195 -9.66 17.14 -5.40
CA GLY A 195 -9.63 17.85 -6.67
C GLY A 195 -8.63 17.29 -7.70
N LEU A 196 -8.16 16.07 -7.50
CA LEU A 196 -7.30 15.34 -8.43
C LEU A 196 -8.12 14.61 -9.49
N GLN A 197 -7.42 14.12 -10.52
CA GLN A 197 -7.94 13.08 -11.39
C GLN A 197 -7.64 11.70 -10.80
N ALA A 198 -8.45 10.69 -11.10
CA ALA A 198 -8.35 9.37 -10.49
C ALA A 198 -8.48 8.24 -11.52
N ALA A 199 -7.56 7.28 -11.48
CA ALA A 199 -7.57 6.06 -12.26
C ALA A 199 -7.67 4.85 -11.31
N TRP A 200 -8.77 4.11 -11.42
CA TRP A 200 -9.04 2.96 -10.58
C TRP A 200 -8.49 1.69 -11.22
N VAL A 201 -7.59 0.99 -10.52
CA VAL A 201 -7.01 -0.27 -10.96
C VAL A 201 -7.76 -1.44 -10.32
N VAL A 202 -8.30 -2.31 -11.16
CA VAL A 202 -9.05 -3.51 -10.77
C VAL A 202 -8.28 -4.73 -11.29
N ARG A 203 -7.31 -5.20 -10.50
CA ARG A 203 -6.39 -6.29 -10.89
C ARG A 203 -7.11 -7.61 -11.15
N GLU A 204 -7.99 -8.03 -10.24
CA GLU A 204 -8.84 -9.22 -10.40
C GLU A 204 -10.18 -9.04 -9.64
N PRO A 205 -11.26 -9.72 -10.05
CA PRO A 205 -12.53 -9.65 -9.34
C PRO A 205 -12.38 -10.26 -7.94
N ARG A 206 -12.73 -9.51 -6.89
CA ARG A 206 -12.93 -10.10 -5.56
C ARG A 206 -13.94 -11.25 -5.69
N ALA A 207 -13.73 -12.37 -5.00
CA ALA A 207 -14.70 -13.47 -4.97
C ALA A 207 -16.05 -12.92 -4.48
N GLY A 208 -17.00 -12.72 -5.43
CA GLY A 208 -18.23 -11.93 -5.20
C GLY A 208 -18.60 -10.97 -6.33
N GLY A 209 -17.73 -10.77 -7.34
CA GLY A 209 -17.94 -9.88 -8.47
C GLY A 209 -17.17 -8.57 -8.34
N GLU A 210 -17.12 -7.78 -9.42
CA GLU A 210 -16.60 -6.41 -9.35
C GLU A 210 -17.44 -5.63 -8.33
N PRO A 211 -16.83 -4.96 -7.34
CA PRO A 211 -17.57 -3.99 -6.55
C PRO A 211 -18.13 -2.97 -7.54
N ALA A 212 -19.45 -2.89 -7.69
CA ALA A 212 -20.03 -1.76 -8.42
C ALA A 212 -19.49 -0.49 -7.73
N PRO A 213 -18.97 0.49 -8.50
CA PRO A 213 -18.55 1.74 -7.91
C PRO A 213 -19.73 2.27 -7.08
N PRO A 214 -19.54 2.59 -5.79
CA PRO A 214 -20.54 3.30 -5.02
C PRO A 214 -21.09 4.45 -5.87
N GLN A 215 -22.42 4.59 -5.97
CA GLN A 215 -23.08 5.57 -6.86
C GLN A 215 -22.60 7.03 -6.67
N ALA A 216 -21.82 7.33 -5.63
CA ALA A 216 -21.38 8.67 -5.25
C ALA A 216 -20.15 9.20 -6.02
N ALA A 217 -19.32 8.36 -6.67
CA ALA A 217 -18.13 8.83 -7.38
C ALA A 217 -17.85 8.02 -8.65
N THR A 218 -17.35 8.67 -9.71
CA THR A 218 -16.97 8.01 -10.96
C THR A 218 -15.51 8.34 -11.28
N PRO A 219 -14.61 7.34 -11.34
CA PRO A 219 -13.22 7.59 -11.72
C PRO A 219 -13.12 8.14 -13.15
N HIS A 220 -11.96 8.72 -13.47
CA HIS A 220 -11.67 9.18 -14.82
C HIS A 220 -11.29 7.99 -15.72
N LEU A 221 -10.58 7.01 -15.17
CA LEU A 221 -10.25 5.74 -15.82
C LEU A 221 -10.59 4.56 -14.91
N THR A 222 -11.03 3.45 -15.50
CA THR A 222 -11.03 2.13 -14.87
C THR A 222 -10.09 1.24 -15.67
N LEU A 223 -9.16 0.60 -14.99
CA LEU A 223 -8.02 -0.10 -15.55
C LEU A 223 -7.99 -1.52 -15.01
N ARG A 224 -7.62 -2.51 -15.83
CA ARG A 224 -7.33 -3.87 -15.37
C ARG A 224 -5.83 -4.09 -15.11
N ASP A 225 -5.02 -3.26 -15.75
CA ASP A 225 -3.57 -3.27 -15.69
C ASP A 225 -3.02 -1.85 -15.96
N LEU A 226 -1.74 -1.61 -15.67
CA LEU A 226 -1.06 -0.36 -15.93
C LEU A 226 -0.65 -0.20 -17.40
N ALA A 227 -0.70 -1.27 -18.21
CA ALA A 227 -0.57 -1.13 -19.66
C ALA A 227 -1.76 -0.34 -20.24
N MET A 228 -2.97 -0.51 -19.71
CA MET A 228 -4.13 0.31 -20.04
C MET A 228 -3.91 1.78 -19.68
N LEU A 229 -3.23 2.06 -18.56
CA LEU A 229 -2.88 3.44 -18.19
C LEU A 229 -1.92 4.04 -19.21
N CYS A 230 -0.89 3.30 -19.62
CA CYS A 230 0.04 3.74 -20.64
C CYS A 230 -0.69 4.06 -21.95
N ARG A 231 -1.56 3.17 -22.44
CA ARG A 231 -2.39 3.41 -23.63
C ARG A 231 -3.27 4.65 -23.49
N ALA A 232 -3.95 4.81 -22.35
CA ALA A 232 -4.80 5.96 -22.07
C ALA A 232 -4.04 7.30 -22.09
N LEU A 233 -2.73 7.27 -21.82
CA LEU A 233 -1.82 8.42 -21.85
C LEU A 233 -0.99 8.50 -23.14
N GLY A 234 -1.38 7.79 -24.21
CA GLY A 234 -0.73 7.86 -25.53
C GLY A 234 0.45 6.89 -25.72
N GLY A 235 0.54 5.86 -24.88
CA GLY A 235 1.53 4.79 -24.96
C GLY A 235 1.18 3.66 -25.91
N PRO A 236 2.15 2.74 -26.15
CA PRO A 236 1.99 1.62 -27.07
C PRO A 236 1.03 0.54 -26.51
N ASP A 237 0.57 -0.35 -27.38
CA ASP A 237 -0.33 -1.44 -26.99
C ASP A 237 0.32 -2.43 -26.01
N THR A 238 1.64 -2.61 -26.12
CA THR A 238 2.47 -3.43 -25.23
C THR A 238 3.59 -2.59 -24.65
N VAL A 239 3.71 -2.59 -23.32
CA VAL A 239 4.86 -2.02 -22.62
C VAL A 239 5.80 -3.19 -22.33
N SER A 240 6.88 -3.30 -23.10
CA SER A 240 7.89 -4.36 -23.00
C SER A 240 9.07 -3.93 -22.16
#